data_AF-A0A7D5ZMD0-F1
#
_entry.id   AF-A0A7D5ZMD0-F1
#
_cell.length_a   1.000
_cell.length_b   1.000
_cell.length_c   1.000
_cell.angle_alpha   90.00
_cell.angle_beta   90.00
_cell.angle_gamma   90.00
#
_symmetry.space_group_name_H-M   'P 1'
#
loop_
_entity.id
_entity.type
_entity.pdbx_description
1 polymer ?
#
loop_
_entity_poly.entity_id
_entity_poly.type
_entity_poly.pdbx_seq_one_letter_code
_entity_poly.pdbx_strand_id
1 'polypeptide(L)'
;MSNWGDLAGQTVSALIGTLAGGAITVHVARWQTARTIEAQAELAASQEAATSASARRQWTQQRSAEAAQRLLERLAELYAWLPSLPDLALDEPQLSPQAREHCIAALSSVRQGMQTDLLSIGNDRVRARYRTLVRLGYDVGWRGIGQSNRGRQIRDVRGYLRYVQFTLEAVIDGSPLPDDCEAPALDRSDSAPWLPPTVPWHWQDPADGS
;
A
#
# COMPACT_ATOMS: atom_id res chain seq x y z
N MET A 1 -75.99 -30.26 52.08
CA MET A 1 -75.92 -29.69 50.71
C MET A 1 -74.73 -28.73 50.65
N SER A 2 -73.52 -29.21 50.30
CA SER A 2 -72.31 -28.35 50.19
C SER A 2 -71.35 -28.74 49.06
N ASN A 3 -71.63 -29.78 48.26
CA ASN A 3 -70.69 -30.28 47.23
C ASN A 3 -70.69 -29.47 45.91
N TRP A 4 -71.70 -28.63 45.66
CA TRP A 4 -71.80 -27.88 44.39
C TRP A 4 -70.97 -26.59 44.38
N GLY A 5 -70.67 -26.01 45.55
CA GLY A 5 -69.83 -24.81 45.68
C GLY A 5 -68.34 -25.09 45.42
N ASP A 6 -67.84 -26.24 45.89
CA ASP A 6 -66.43 -26.63 45.71
C ASP A 6 -66.09 -27.01 44.26
N LEU A 7 -67.00 -27.67 43.53
CA LEU A 7 -66.81 -28.03 42.12
C LEU A 7 -66.82 -26.80 41.18
N ALA A 8 -67.69 -25.83 41.46
CA ALA A 8 -67.71 -24.56 40.72
C ALA A 8 -66.45 -23.72 41.00
N GLY A 9 -65.97 -23.71 42.23
CA GLY A 9 -64.73 -23.03 42.61
C GLY A 9 -63.48 -23.62 41.94
N GLN A 10 -63.36 -24.95 41.91
CA GLN A 10 -62.22 -25.63 41.27
C GLN A 10 -62.19 -25.48 39.75
N THR A 11 -63.35 -25.52 39.07
CA THR A 11 -63.41 -25.36 37.61
C THR A 11 -63.15 -23.93 37.15
N VAL A 12 -63.63 -22.92 37.90
CA VAL A 12 -63.33 -21.50 37.64
C VAL A 12 -61.86 -21.18 37.91
N SER A 13 -61.30 -21.72 39.00
CA SER A 13 -59.87 -21.62 39.30
C SER A 13 -58.99 -22.18 38.19
N ALA A 14 -59.34 -23.36 37.65
CA ALA A 14 -58.60 -23.97 36.55
C ALA A 14 -58.67 -23.15 35.25
N LEU A 15 -59.84 -22.59 34.91
CA LEU A 15 -60.02 -21.71 33.75
C LEU A 15 -59.21 -20.42 33.86
N ILE A 16 -59.21 -19.79 35.04
CA ILE A 16 -58.40 -18.59 35.32
C ILE A 16 -56.90 -18.91 35.23
N GLY A 17 -56.47 -20.04 35.80
CA GLY A 17 -55.08 -20.50 35.72
C GLY A 17 -54.62 -20.74 34.28
N THR A 18 -55.50 -21.28 33.43
CA THR A 18 -55.19 -21.54 32.01
C THR A 18 -55.12 -20.24 31.20
N LEU A 19 -56.05 -19.31 31.44
CA LEU A 19 -56.04 -17.99 30.80
C LEU A 19 -54.81 -17.16 31.21
N ALA A 20 -54.49 -17.16 32.51
CA ALA A 20 -53.32 -16.47 33.05
C ALA A 20 -52.03 -17.10 32.50
N GLY A 21 -51.91 -18.44 32.49
CA GLY A 21 -50.77 -19.15 31.91
C GLY A 21 -50.60 -18.90 30.41
N GLY A 22 -51.70 -18.88 29.66
CA GLY A 22 -51.71 -18.54 28.24
C GLY A 22 -51.24 -17.11 27.97
N ALA A 23 -51.72 -16.13 28.74
CA ALA A 23 -51.30 -14.73 28.62
C ALA A 23 -49.81 -14.54 28.95
N ILE A 24 -49.30 -15.19 30.00
CA ILE A 24 -47.88 -15.19 30.36
C ILE A 24 -47.04 -15.78 29.21
N THR A 25 -47.47 -16.92 28.66
CA THR A 25 -46.74 -17.60 27.58
C THR A 25 -46.66 -16.73 26.33
N VAL A 26 -47.76 -16.05 25.95
CA VAL A 26 -47.78 -15.11 24.82
C VAL A 26 -46.87 -13.91 25.08
N HIS A 27 -46.85 -13.37 26.30
CA HIS A 27 -45.96 -12.27 26.66
C HIS A 27 -44.48 -12.66 26.60
N VAL A 28 -44.11 -13.83 27.15
CA VAL A 28 -42.74 -14.34 27.11
C VAL A 28 -42.31 -14.59 25.66
N ALA A 29 -43.17 -15.22 24.85
CA ALA A 29 -42.88 -15.46 23.44
C ALA A 29 -42.64 -14.13 22.68
N ARG A 30 -43.50 -13.11 22.89
CA ARG A 30 -43.30 -11.79 22.28
C ARG A 30 -42.01 -11.11 22.72
N TRP A 31 -41.67 -11.21 23.99
CA TRP A 31 -40.43 -10.64 24.52
C TRP A 31 -39.19 -11.34 23.96
N GLN A 32 -39.20 -12.68 23.88
CA GLN A 32 -38.13 -13.46 23.26
C GLN A 32 -37.98 -13.09 21.78
N THR A 33 -39.08 -13.03 21.03
CA THR A 33 -39.06 -12.61 19.62
C THR A 33 -38.50 -11.21 19.45
N ALA A 34 -38.92 -10.24 20.27
CA ALA A 34 -38.41 -8.87 20.22
C ALA A 34 -36.90 -8.83 20.46
N ARG A 35 -36.39 -9.54 21.47
CA ARG A 35 -34.95 -9.66 21.73
C ARG A 35 -34.18 -10.33 20.59
N THR A 36 -34.74 -11.37 19.97
CA THR A 36 -34.09 -12.03 18.85
C THR A 36 -34.00 -11.12 17.62
N ILE A 37 -35.04 -10.31 17.35
CA ILE A 37 -35.03 -9.35 16.25
C ILE A 37 -33.99 -8.26 16.50
N GLU A 38 -33.91 -7.74 17.72
CA GLU A 38 -32.91 -6.73 18.11
C GLU A 38 -31.49 -7.28 17.96
N ALA A 39 -31.22 -8.48 18.47
CA ALA A 39 -29.91 -9.13 18.32
C ALA A 39 -29.56 -9.42 16.85
N GLN A 40 -30.53 -9.83 16.03
CA GLN A 40 -30.33 -10.04 14.60
C GLN A 40 -30.04 -8.72 13.85
N ALA A 41 -30.72 -7.63 14.22
CA ALA A 41 -30.47 -6.32 13.65
C ALA A 41 -29.07 -5.80 14.00
N GLU A 42 -28.63 -5.98 15.25
CA GLU A 42 -27.27 -5.62 15.69
C GLU A 42 -26.20 -6.45 14.95
N LEU A 43 -26.42 -7.76 14.84
CA LEU A 43 -25.54 -8.65 14.07
C LEU A 43 -25.46 -8.24 12.60
N ALA A 44 -26.59 -7.96 11.95
CA ALA A 44 -26.61 -7.51 10.56
C ALA A 44 -25.83 -6.19 10.37
N ALA A 45 -26.06 -5.21 11.25
CA ALA A 45 -25.33 -3.94 11.22
C ALA A 45 -23.82 -4.13 11.43
N SER A 46 -23.41 -5.02 12.33
CA SER A 46 -21.99 -5.33 12.56
C SER A 46 -21.33 -6.01 11.35
N GLN A 47 -22.07 -6.90 10.67
CA GLN A 47 -21.60 -7.58 9.46
C GLN A 47 -21.49 -6.61 8.28
N GLU A 48 -22.45 -5.71 8.09
CA GLU A 48 -22.40 -4.64 7.09
C GLU A 48 -21.22 -3.69 7.33
N ALA A 49 -20.97 -3.32 8.58
CA ALA A 49 -19.79 -2.52 8.94
C ALA A 49 -18.48 -3.25 8.63
N ALA A 50 -18.36 -4.53 8.97
CA ALA A 50 -17.17 -5.33 8.70
C ALA A 50 -16.90 -5.51 7.20
N THR A 51 -17.94 -5.85 6.42
CA THR A 51 -17.86 -6.02 4.96
C THR A 51 -17.52 -4.71 4.25
N SER A 52 -18.11 -3.59 4.66
CA SER A 52 -17.76 -2.28 4.10
C SER A 52 -16.32 -1.88 4.45
N ALA A 53 -15.83 -2.25 5.64
CA ALA A 53 -14.45 -1.99 6.04
C ALA A 53 -13.46 -2.86 5.24
N SER A 54 -13.75 -4.15 5.01
CA SER A 54 -12.90 -5.01 4.19
C SER A 54 -12.89 -4.56 2.73
N ALA A 55 -14.04 -4.18 2.16
CA ALA A 55 -14.12 -3.65 0.81
C ALA A 55 -13.29 -2.37 0.64
N ARG A 56 -13.35 -1.45 1.62
CA ARG A 56 -12.51 -0.24 1.64
C ARG A 56 -11.02 -0.55 1.68
N ARG A 57 -10.60 -1.55 2.47
CA ARG A 57 -9.20 -1.99 2.54
C ARG A 57 -8.73 -2.59 1.22
N GLN A 58 -9.51 -3.51 0.64
CA GLN A 58 -9.21 -4.12 -0.66
C GLN A 58 -9.10 -3.08 -1.77
N TRP A 59 -10.05 -2.14 -1.85
CA TRP A 59 -10.01 -1.08 -2.84
C TRP A 59 -8.79 -0.16 -2.68
N THR A 60 -8.41 0.15 -1.44
CA THR A 60 -7.21 0.95 -1.17
C THR A 60 -5.93 0.20 -1.57
N GLN A 61 -5.85 -1.09 -1.25
CA GLN A 61 -4.73 -1.95 -1.65
C GLN A 61 -4.62 -2.04 -3.18
N GLN A 62 -5.73 -2.28 -3.87
CA GLN A 62 -5.77 -2.35 -5.33
C GLN A 62 -5.31 -1.04 -5.98
N ARG A 63 -5.82 0.11 -5.51
CA ARG A 63 -5.35 1.42 -6.01
C ARG A 63 -3.87 1.64 -5.77
N SER A 64 -3.35 1.21 -4.61
CA SER A 64 -1.92 1.33 -4.32
C SER A 64 -1.05 0.44 -5.21
N ALA A 65 -1.51 -0.78 -5.52
CA ALA A 65 -0.84 -1.70 -6.43
C ALA A 65 -0.85 -1.17 -7.87
N GLU A 66 -1.98 -0.67 -8.37
CA GLU A 66 -2.07 -0.03 -9.69
C GLU A 66 -1.15 1.19 -9.82
N ALA A 67 -1.10 2.03 -8.77
CA ALA A 67 -0.19 3.16 -8.73
C ALA A 67 1.28 2.72 -8.72
N ALA A 68 1.62 1.70 -7.91
CA ALA A 68 2.97 1.15 -7.85
C ALA A 68 3.41 0.54 -9.20
N GLN A 69 2.50 -0.14 -9.91
CA GLN A 69 2.74 -0.68 -11.25
C GLN A 69 3.11 0.43 -12.25
N ARG A 70 2.30 1.51 -12.31
CA ARG A 70 2.61 2.66 -13.18
C ARG A 70 3.93 3.33 -12.82
N LEU A 71 4.27 3.40 -11.53
CA LEU A 71 5.55 3.93 -11.09
C LEU A 71 6.72 3.03 -11.53
N LEU A 72 6.58 1.70 -11.42
CA LEU A 72 7.59 0.74 -11.88
C LEU A 72 7.89 0.86 -13.37
N GLU A 73 6.86 1.02 -14.20
CA GLU A 73 7.01 1.21 -15.65
C GLU A 73 7.88 2.44 -15.96
N ARG A 74 7.65 3.55 -15.26
CA ARG A 74 8.47 4.77 -15.39
C ARG A 74 9.90 4.57 -14.91
N LEU A 75 10.10 3.78 -13.85
CA LEU A 75 11.44 3.46 -13.34
C LEU A 75 12.23 2.58 -14.31
N ALA A 76 11.58 1.67 -15.03
CA ALA A 76 12.23 0.85 -16.05
C ALA A 76 12.81 1.71 -17.18
N GLU A 77 12.06 2.72 -17.65
CA GLU A 77 12.55 3.70 -18.62
C GLU A 77 13.76 4.48 -18.07
N LEU A 78 13.66 4.99 -16.84
CA LEU A 78 14.78 5.71 -16.21
C LEU A 78 16.02 4.84 -16.07
N TYR A 79 15.85 3.57 -15.68
CA TYR A 79 16.95 2.62 -15.54
C TYR A 79 17.70 2.39 -16.85
N ALA A 80 16.98 2.23 -17.96
CA ALA A 80 17.57 2.04 -19.29
C ALA A 80 18.38 3.26 -19.76
N TRP A 81 17.91 4.47 -19.43
CA TRP A 81 18.52 5.72 -19.92
C TRP A 81 19.42 6.42 -18.90
N LEU A 82 19.55 5.90 -17.68
CA LEU A 82 20.39 6.47 -16.62
C LEU A 82 21.88 6.62 -17.03
N PRO A 83 22.50 5.67 -17.76
CA PRO A 83 23.87 5.83 -18.25
C PRO A 83 24.04 7.01 -19.20
N SER A 84 22.95 7.46 -19.83
CA SER A 84 22.91 8.56 -20.79
C SER A 84 22.73 9.94 -20.12
N LEU A 85 22.86 10.03 -18.79
CA LEU A 85 22.72 11.28 -18.05
C LEU A 85 23.71 12.35 -18.56
N PRO A 86 23.24 13.52 -19.03
CA PRO A 86 24.08 14.52 -19.66
C PRO A 86 25.14 15.05 -18.70
N ASP A 87 26.41 15.00 -19.11
CA ASP A 87 27.48 15.66 -18.38
C ASP A 87 27.58 17.12 -18.77
N LEU A 88 26.85 17.97 -18.05
CA LEU A 88 26.80 19.42 -18.29
C LEU A 88 28.15 20.12 -17.99
N ALA A 89 29.15 19.38 -17.50
CA ALA A 89 30.50 19.86 -17.23
C ALA A 89 31.44 19.78 -18.45
N LEU A 90 31.08 19.00 -19.46
CA LEU A 90 31.87 18.85 -20.68
C LEU A 90 31.37 19.83 -21.73
N ASP A 91 32.29 20.61 -22.30
CA ASP A 91 32.01 21.53 -23.42
C ASP A 91 31.47 20.77 -24.65
N GLU A 92 31.83 19.49 -24.79
CA GLU A 92 31.26 18.56 -25.77
C GLU A 92 30.67 17.32 -25.07
N PRO A 93 29.34 17.10 -25.12
CA PRO A 93 28.73 15.91 -24.55
C PRO A 93 29.13 14.66 -25.34
N GLN A 94 29.67 13.65 -24.67
CA GLN A 94 30.10 12.38 -25.29
C GLN A 94 28.95 11.49 -25.80
N LEU A 95 27.70 11.82 -25.43
CA LEU A 95 26.51 11.02 -25.71
C LEU A 95 25.68 11.62 -26.84
N SER A 96 25.00 10.77 -27.61
CA SER A 96 24.13 11.22 -28.69
C SER A 96 22.99 12.13 -28.17
N PRO A 97 22.59 13.17 -28.92
CA PRO A 97 21.49 14.06 -28.53
C PRO A 97 20.19 13.30 -28.19
N GLN A 98 19.90 12.24 -28.94
CA GLN A 98 18.74 11.38 -28.73
C GLN A 98 18.78 10.65 -27.38
N ALA A 99 19.94 10.11 -26.97
CA ALA A 99 20.08 9.43 -25.68
C ALA A 99 19.85 10.38 -24.50
N ARG A 100 20.28 11.64 -24.64
CA ARG A 100 20.04 12.71 -23.66
C ARG A 100 18.57 13.07 -23.56
N GLU A 101 17.88 13.22 -24.70
CA GLU A 101 16.43 13.50 -24.73
C GLU A 101 15.63 12.41 -24.03
N HIS A 102 15.92 11.13 -24.30
CA HIS A 102 15.28 10.01 -23.62
C HIS A 102 15.53 10.01 -22.10
N CYS A 103 16.75 10.32 -21.67
CA CYS A 103 17.07 10.43 -20.24
C CYS A 103 16.29 11.57 -19.55
N ILE A 104 16.23 12.75 -20.18
CA ILE A 104 15.45 13.89 -19.68
C ILE A 104 13.95 13.56 -19.62
N ALA A 105 13.42 12.90 -20.64
CA ALA A 105 12.04 12.45 -20.67
C ALA A 105 11.75 11.45 -19.55
N ALA A 106 12.62 10.47 -19.33
CA ALA A 106 12.47 9.49 -18.26
C ALA A 106 12.51 10.14 -16.86
N LEU A 107 13.48 11.04 -16.59
CA LEU A 107 13.52 11.80 -15.33
C LEU A 107 12.26 12.64 -15.12
N SER A 108 11.75 13.28 -16.18
CA SER A 108 10.52 14.07 -16.13
C SER A 108 9.30 13.20 -15.87
N SER A 109 9.22 12.01 -16.48
CA SER A 109 8.17 11.02 -16.26
C SER A 109 8.17 10.52 -14.81
N VAL A 110 9.34 10.20 -14.25
CA VAL A 110 9.47 9.78 -12.83
C VAL A 110 9.05 10.91 -11.89
N ARG A 111 9.43 12.16 -12.18
CA ARG A 111 8.95 13.33 -11.40
C ARG A 111 7.44 13.52 -11.50
N GLN A 112 6.85 13.32 -12.67
CA GLN A 112 5.40 13.39 -12.85
C GLN A 112 4.70 12.32 -12.03
N GLY A 113 5.22 11.09 -12.02
CA GLY A 113 4.70 9.99 -11.18
C GLY A 113 4.68 10.34 -9.68
N MET A 114 5.65 11.14 -9.20
CA MET A 114 5.66 11.66 -7.82
C MET A 114 4.43 12.54 -7.51
N GLN A 115 3.92 13.26 -8.51
CA GLN A 115 2.81 14.20 -8.38
C GLN A 115 1.45 13.52 -8.59
N THR A 116 1.39 12.47 -9.41
CA THR A 116 0.14 11.79 -9.80
C THR A 116 -0.07 10.49 -9.04
N ASP A 117 0.82 9.53 -9.22
CA ASP A 117 0.61 8.13 -8.84
C ASP A 117 1.04 7.90 -7.38
N LEU A 118 2.11 8.55 -6.93
CA LEU A 118 2.67 8.36 -5.59
C LEU A 118 1.70 8.72 -4.46
N LEU A 119 0.76 9.65 -4.70
CA LEU A 119 -0.26 10.05 -3.73
C LEU A 119 -1.29 8.95 -3.45
N SER A 120 -1.44 7.99 -4.36
CA SER A 120 -2.34 6.85 -4.20
C SER A 120 -1.73 5.75 -3.33
N ILE A 121 -0.43 5.82 -3.03
CA ILE A 121 0.26 4.89 -2.14
C ILE A 121 0.19 5.42 -0.70
N GLY A 122 -0.58 4.73 0.14
CA GLY A 122 -0.81 5.14 1.54
C GLY A 122 0.43 5.04 2.44
N ASN A 123 1.44 4.25 2.08
CA ASN A 123 2.62 4.03 2.91
C ASN A 123 3.67 5.15 2.79
N ASP A 124 3.92 5.85 3.89
CA ASP A 124 4.84 6.99 3.96
C ASP A 124 6.29 6.64 3.61
N ARG A 125 6.75 5.44 3.99
CA ARG A 125 8.13 4.97 3.70
C ARG A 125 8.33 4.81 2.19
N VAL A 126 7.34 4.25 1.49
CA VAL A 126 7.38 4.13 0.02
C VAL A 126 7.44 5.51 -0.63
N ARG A 127 6.61 6.45 -0.17
CA ARG A 127 6.61 7.83 -0.68
C ARG A 127 7.94 8.54 -0.44
N ALA A 128 8.54 8.37 0.74
CA ALA A 128 9.85 8.93 1.06
C ALA A 128 10.94 8.38 0.15
N ARG A 129 11.00 7.05 -0.02
CA ARG A 129 12.01 6.39 -0.87
C ARG A 129 11.93 6.87 -2.32
N TYR A 130 10.72 6.95 -2.89
CA TYR A 130 10.52 7.44 -4.25
C TYR A 130 10.95 8.90 -4.41
N ARG A 131 10.61 9.78 -3.45
CA ARG A 131 11.04 11.19 -3.46
C ARG A 131 12.55 11.32 -3.40
N THR A 132 13.20 10.49 -2.60
CA THR A 132 14.67 10.44 -2.53
C THR A 132 15.27 10.04 -3.86
N LEU A 133 14.71 9.03 -4.56
CA LEU A 133 15.17 8.64 -5.90
C LEU A 133 15.06 9.80 -6.90
N VAL A 134 13.92 10.49 -6.92
CA VAL A 134 13.73 11.69 -7.77
C VAL A 134 14.83 12.71 -7.48
N ARG A 135 15.05 13.02 -6.19
CA ARG A 135 16.08 13.97 -5.77
C ARG A 135 17.48 13.55 -6.24
N LEU A 136 17.86 12.30 -6.03
CA LEU A 136 19.16 11.76 -6.43
C LEU A 136 19.37 11.84 -7.95
N GLY A 137 18.35 11.48 -8.75
CA GLY A 137 18.41 11.59 -10.20
C GLY A 137 18.62 13.04 -10.69
N TYR A 138 17.96 14.00 -10.04
CA TYR A 138 18.16 15.43 -10.33
C TYR A 138 19.53 15.96 -9.85
N ASP A 139 19.99 15.52 -8.68
CA ASP A 139 21.26 15.95 -8.10
C ASP A 139 22.45 15.47 -8.97
N VAL A 140 22.40 14.24 -9.51
CA VAL A 140 23.40 13.71 -10.46
C VAL A 140 23.23 14.32 -11.86
N GLY A 141 21.99 14.47 -12.35
CA GLY A 141 21.73 14.91 -13.73
C GLY A 141 21.88 16.41 -13.97
N TRP A 142 21.57 17.27 -12.98
CA TRP A 142 21.42 18.70 -13.21
C TRP A 142 22.27 19.59 -12.30
N ARG A 143 22.63 19.13 -11.09
CA ARG A 143 23.43 19.93 -10.15
C ARG A 143 24.94 19.72 -10.27
N GLY A 144 25.39 18.76 -11.07
CA GLY A 144 26.82 18.51 -11.28
C GLY A 144 27.59 18.18 -9.99
N ILE A 145 26.90 17.65 -8.96
CA ILE A 145 27.51 17.29 -7.68
C ILE A 145 28.53 16.17 -7.94
N GLY A 146 29.79 16.36 -7.52
CA GLY A 146 30.85 15.33 -7.49
C GLY A 146 31.38 14.87 -8.85
N GLN A 147 31.79 15.84 -9.69
CA GLN A 147 32.39 15.62 -11.01
C GLN A 147 33.57 14.63 -11.02
N SER A 148 34.33 14.53 -9.93
CA SER A 148 35.46 13.60 -9.82
C SER A 148 35.06 12.12 -9.81
N ASN A 149 33.79 11.78 -9.55
CA ASN A 149 33.32 10.39 -9.40
C ASN A 149 31.94 10.13 -10.03
N ARG A 150 31.63 10.78 -11.16
CA ARG A 150 30.33 10.69 -11.86
C ARG A 150 29.89 9.25 -12.16
N GLY A 151 30.79 8.41 -12.67
CA GLY A 151 30.48 7.00 -12.97
C GLY A 151 30.07 6.19 -11.74
N ARG A 152 30.61 6.49 -10.56
CA ARG A 152 30.14 5.91 -9.29
C ARG A 152 28.76 6.44 -8.93
N GLN A 153 28.53 7.74 -9.02
CA GLN A 153 27.23 8.33 -8.67
C GLN A 153 26.08 7.81 -9.53
N ILE A 154 26.31 7.61 -10.83
CA ILE A 154 25.33 6.96 -11.71
C ILE A 154 25.03 5.54 -11.20
N ARG A 155 26.06 4.78 -10.79
CA ARG A 155 25.87 3.45 -10.18
C ARG A 155 25.14 3.51 -8.83
N ASP A 156 25.42 4.51 -8.00
CA ASP A 156 24.71 4.74 -6.73
C ASP A 156 23.21 4.99 -6.97
N VAL A 157 22.87 5.85 -7.94
CA VAL A 157 21.48 6.10 -8.33
C VAL A 157 20.84 4.84 -8.90
N ARG A 158 21.56 4.05 -9.71
CA ARG A 158 21.07 2.78 -10.24
C ARG A 158 20.77 1.77 -9.14
N GLY A 159 21.66 1.65 -8.15
CA GLY A 159 21.43 0.81 -6.97
C GLY A 159 20.21 1.26 -6.16
N TYR A 160 20.06 2.57 -5.93
CA TYR A 160 18.92 3.12 -5.22
C TYR A 160 17.60 3.00 -6.02
N LEU A 161 17.66 3.14 -7.35
CA LEU A 161 16.52 2.93 -8.24
C LEU A 161 16.00 1.51 -8.09
N ARG A 162 16.89 0.52 -8.13
CA ARG A 162 16.50 -0.87 -7.89
C ARG A 162 15.86 -1.05 -6.52
N TYR A 163 16.43 -0.47 -5.46
CA TYR A 163 15.82 -0.48 -4.13
C TYR A 163 14.39 0.08 -4.09
N VAL A 164 14.11 1.12 -4.87
CA VAL A 164 12.74 1.60 -5.06
C VAL A 164 11.90 0.62 -5.88
N GLN A 165 12.44 -0.04 -6.92
CA GLN A 165 11.72 -1.09 -7.65
C GLN A 165 11.28 -2.22 -6.72
N PHE A 166 12.18 -2.78 -5.90
CA PHE A 166 11.82 -3.84 -4.95
C PHE A 166 10.82 -3.35 -3.90
N THR A 167 10.90 -2.08 -3.50
CA THR A 167 9.88 -1.48 -2.62
C THR A 167 8.51 -1.43 -3.29
N LEU A 168 8.42 -1.08 -4.58
CA LEU A 168 7.16 -1.00 -5.32
C LEU A 168 6.59 -2.38 -5.66
N GLU A 169 7.45 -3.35 -6.00
CA GLU A 169 7.08 -4.76 -6.15
C GLU A 169 6.44 -5.29 -4.87
N ALA A 170 7.03 -5.00 -3.70
CA ALA A 170 6.44 -5.38 -2.43
C ALA A 170 5.05 -4.75 -2.18
N VAL A 171 4.80 -3.53 -2.66
CA VAL A 171 3.47 -2.91 -2.61
C VAL A 171 2.46 -3.63 -3.51
N ILE A 172 2.88 -4.06 -4.70
CA ILE A 172 2.03 -4.79 -5.64
C ILE A 172 1.66 -6.16 -5.08
N ASP A 173 2.65 -6.88 -4.58
CA ASP A 173 2.49 -8.23 -4.03
C ASP A 173 1.81 -8.22 -2.64
N GLY A 174 1.71 -7.06 -2.00
CA GLY A 174 1.25 -6.93 -0.61
C GLY A 174 2.20 -7.60 0.39
N SER A 175 3.48 -7.75 0.04
CA SER A 175 4.50 -8.37 0.87
C SER A 175 5.17 -7.34 1.80
N PRO A 176 5.92 -7.79 2.83
CA PRO A 176 6.65 -6.88 3.70
C PRO A 176 7.62 -6.00 2.92
N LEU A 177 7.60 -4.69 3.19
CA LEU A 177 8.56 -3.77 2.59
C LEU A 177 9.99 -4.12 3.03
N PRO A 178 10.99 -3.91 2.18
CA PRO A 178 12.38 -4.09 2.58
C PRO A 178 12.75 -3.15 3.72
N ASP A 179 13.76 -3.53 4.50
CA ASP A 179 14.26 -2.75 5.63
C ASP A 179 14.73 -1.35 5.18
N ASP A 180 14.58 -0.37 6.08
CA ASP A 180 15.09 0.97 5.79
C ASP A 180 16.62 0.95 5.71
N CYS A 181 17.13 1.62 4.68
CA CYS A 181 18.55 1.86 4.50
C CYS A 181 18.79 3.32 4.17
N GLU A 182 19.97 3.81 4.55
CA GLU A 182 20.37 5.17 4.26
C GLU A 182 20.63 5.34 2.76
N ALA A 183 20.11 6.43 2.19
CA ALA A 183 20.31 6.76 0.78
C ALA A 183 21.78 7.08 0.49
N PRO A 184 22.25 6.87 -0.75
CA PRO A 184 23.64 7.18 -1.10
C PRO A 184 23.95 8.67 -0.92
N ALA A 185 25.02 8.96 -0.19
CA ALA A 185 25.66 10.27 -0.18
C ALA A 185 26.49 10.43 -1.46
N LEU A 186 26.04 11.30 -2.37
CA LEU A 186 26.66 11.46 -3.70
C LEU A 186 28.08 12.06 -3.65
N ASP A 187 28.42 12.76 -2.58
CA ASP A 187 29.69 13.45 -2.32
C ASP A 187 30.71 12.60 -1.55
N ARG A 188 30.39 11.35 -1.20
CA ARG A 188 31.30 10.47 -0.46
C ARG A 188 32.60 10.20 -1.23
N SER A 189 33.68 9.99 -0.48
CA SER A 189 35.03 9.75 -1.01
C SER A 189 35.28 8.31 -1.47
N ASP A 190 34.46 7.35 -1.02
CA ASP A 190 34.55 5.94 -1.41
C ASP A 190 34.22 5.75 -2.91
N SER A 191 34.87 4.78 -3.55
CA SER A 191 34.70 4.42 -4.96
C SER A 191 33.70 3.27 -5.19
N ALA A 192 33.36 2.52 -4.13
CA ALA A 192 32.41 1.41 -4.23
C ALA A 192 30.98 1.92 -4.51
N PRO A 193 30.22 1.28 -5.42
CA PRO A 193 28.83 1.65 -5.67
C PRO A 193 27.97 1.35 -4.45
N TRP A 194 26.96 2.18 -4.23
CA TRP A 194 25.97 1.99 -3.18
C TRP A 194 25.05 0.84 -3.57
N LEU A 195 24.82 -0.07 -2.63
CA LEU A 195 23.87 -1.17 -2.75
C LEU A 195 23.00 -1.19 -1.49
N PRO A 196 21.73 -1.57 -1.59
CA PRO A 196 20.92 -1.78 -0.40
C PRO A 196 21.49 -2.96 0.40
N PRO A 197 21.34 -2.95 1.74
CA PRO A 197 21.85 -4.03 2.60
C PRO A 197 21.29 -5.40 2.25
N THR A 198 20.04 -5.42 1.77
CA THR A 198 19.35 -6.64 1.33
C THR A 198 19.09 -6.53 -0.16
N VAL A 199 19.73 -7.39 -0.94
CA VAL A 199 19.59 -7.45 -2.40
C VAL A 199 18.74 -8.67 -2.75
N PRO A 200 17.60 -8.49 -3.48
CA PRO A 200 16.84 -9.61 -4.00
C PRO A 200 17.70 -10.53 -4.87
N TRP A 201 17.48 -11.85 -4.77
CA TRP A 201 18.27 -12.85 -5.50
C TRP A 201 18.24 -12.68 -7.02
N HIS A 202 17.16 -12.09 -7.56
CA HIS A 202 16.96 -11.87 -8.99
C HIS A 202 17.57 -10.57 -9.52
N TRP A 203 18.20 -9.75 -8.68
CA TRP A 203 18.95 -8.56 -9.08
C TRP A 203 20.37 -8.84 -9.56
N GLN A 204 20.73 -10.11 -9.79
CA GLN A 204 21.98 -10.45 -10.47
C GLN A 204 21.85 -10.08 -11.96
N ASP A 205 22.01 -8.79 -12.26
CA ASP A 205 22.15 -8.33 -13.63
C ASP A 205 23.56 -8.70 -14.11
N PRO A 206 23.70 -9.44 -15.21
CA PRO A 206 25.01 -9.74 -15.78
C PRO A 206 25.81 -8.47 -16.16
N ALA A 207 25.16 -7.30 -16.27
CA ALA A 207 25.83 -6.01 -16.45
C ALA A 207 26.48 -5.44 -15.17
N ASP A 208 26.33 -6.09 -14.01
CA ASP A 208 26.91 -5.64 -12.73
C ASP A 208 28.23 -6.38 -12.37
N GLY A 209 28.69 -7.31 -13.21
CA GLY A 209 29.97 -8.00 -12.99
C GLY A 209 30.23 -9.17 -13.93
N SER A 210 30.93 -8.89 -15.03
CA SER A 210 31.92 -9.76 -15.66
C SER A 210 33.07 -8.87 -16.13
#